data_AF-A0A0Q6M8D3-F1
#
_entry.id   AF-A0A0Q6M8D3-F1
#
_cell.length_a   1.000
_cell.length_b   1.000
_cell.length_c   1.000
_cell.angle_alpha   90.00
_cell.angle_beta   90.00
_cell.angle_gamma   90.00
#
_symmetry.space_group_name_H-M   'P 1'
#
loop_
_entity.id
_entity.type
_entity.pdbx_description
1 polymer ?
#
loop_
_entity_poly.entity_id
_entity_poly.type
_entity_poly.pdbx_seq_one_letter_code
_entity_poly.pdbx_strand_id
1 'polypeptide(L)'
;MSAVAKALFAGGAAVALMLGLASPSQAVEQVDVELVLAVDVSLSMSPDELEIQRHGYAAALTHERVLQAIAEGAYGKIAVTYVEWAGSTSQIVIVPWTVIANRADAERVVRQLTAKPPNSARRTSISSALEFGSDLFAESAFRGMKRVIDISGDGPNNQGPPVDLIRDGVVAQGITINGLPLMTNGGFGNAYDVEDLDRYYADCVIGGPGAFMIPVNEWSQFPEAIRRKLVMELAGPASPQWAAEEAAHPPVVLAQARPKYDCLVGEKLWRDRSWLWDSR
;
A
#
# COMPACT_ATOMS: atom_id res chain seq x y z
N MET A 1 -30.50 65.14 -47.85
CA MET A 1 -30.11 66.10 -46.77
C MET A 1 -31.05 65.78 -45.61
N SER A 2 -30.69 65.36 -44.40
CA SER A 2 -29.48 65.44 -43.61
C SER A 2 -29.49 64.27 -42.60
N ALA A 3 -28.31 63.82 -42.19
CA ALA A 3 -28.09 62.94 -41.05
C ALA A 3 -28.15 63.70 -39.71
N VAL A 4 -27.96 62.95 -38.60
CA VAL A 4 -27.62 63.36 -37.21
C VAL A 4 -28.85 63.63 -36.31
N ALA A 5 -29.03 63.15 -35.06
CA ALA A 5 -28.35 62.25 -34.11
C ALA A 5 -29.31 61.92 -32.95
N LYS A 6 -29.04 60.86 -32.17
CA LYS A 6 -28.71 60.92 -30.72
C LYS A 6 -28.75 59.53 -30.07
N ALA A 7 -27.69 59.25 -29.33
CA ALA A 7 -27.51 58.08 -28.49
C ALA A 7 -28.20 58.23 -27.11
N LEU A 8 -28.33 57.09 -26.43
CA LEU A 8 -28.31 56.82 -24.98
C LEU A 8 -29.62 56.36 -24.28
N PHE A 9 -29.37 55.40 -23.37
CA PHE A 9 -30.20 54.73 -22.35
C PHE A 9 -31.05 53.56 -22.85
N ALA A 10 -31.03 52.34 -22.28
CA ALA A 10 -30.44 51.77 -21.06
C ALA A 10 -30.31 50.24 -21.31
N GLY A 11 -29.30 49.49 -20.86
CA GLY A 11 -28.77 49.45 -19.51
C GLY A 11 -29.64 48.53 -18.64
N GLY A 12 -29.57 47.21 -18.82
CA GLY A 12 -30.17 46.25 -17.86
C GLY A 12 -30.76 44.98 -18.45
N ALA A 13 -29.94 44.07 -19.00
CA ALA A 13 -30.37 42.70 -19.26
C ALA A 13 -29.16 41.75 -19.45
N ALA A 14 -28.25 41.68 -18.48
CA ALA A 14 -27.12 40.73 -18.56
C ALA A 14 -26.56 40.30 -17.20
N VAL A 15 -27.40 40.18 -16.17
CA VAL A 15 -26.98 39.62 -14.87
C VAL A 15 -28.05 38.63 -14.38
N ALA A 16 -28.22 37.52 -15.09
CA ALA A 16 -29.13 36.45 -14.64
C ALA A 16 -28.73 35.04 -15.09
N LEU A 17 -27.49 34.80 -15.49
CA LEU A 17 -27.08 33.48 -15.98
C LEU A 17 -25.64 33.09 -15.60
N MET A 18 -25.27 33.27 -14.32
CA MET A 18 -23.99 32.75 -13.79
C MET A 18 -24.09 31.98 -12.47
N LEU A 19 -25.30 31.68 -11.98
CA LEU A 19 -25.52 31.01 -10.69
C LEU A 19 -25.72 29.48 -10.76
N GLY A 20 -25.40 28.83 -11.89
CA GLY A 20 -25.82 27.45 -12.16
C GLY A 20 -24.74 26.41 -12.42
N LEU A 21 -23.45 26.72 -12.27
CA LEU A 21 -22.35 25.76 -12.47
C LEU A 21 -21.52 25.59 -11.20
N ALA A 22 -22.18 25.41 -10.06
CA ALA A 22 -21.53 24.73 -8.94
C ALA A 22 -21.55 23.25 -9.28
N SER A 23 -20.44 22.71 -9.81
CA SER A 23 -20.22 21.26 -9.81
C SER A 23 -20.49 20.76 -8.39
N PRO A 24 -21.27 19.68 -8.19
CA PRO A 24 -21.40 19.11 -6.87
C PRO A 24 -19.99 18.79 -6.40
N SER A 25 -19.53 19.48 -5.34
CA SER A 25 -18.37 19.02 -4.60
C SER A 25 -18.77 17.62 -4.12
N GLN A 26 -18.19 16.59 -4.71
CA GLN A 26 -18.33 15.23 -4.17
C GLN A 26 -17.83 15.34 -2.74
N ALA A 27 -18.75 15.22 -1.78
CA ALA A 27 -18.41 15.25 -0.39
C ALA A 27 -17.42 14.12 -0.14
N VAL A 28 -16.20 14.47 0.27
CA VAL A 28 -15.17 13.49 0.57
C VAL A 28 -15.69 12.61 1.72
N GLU A 29 -15.82 11.31 1.46
CA GLU A 29 -16.40 10.38 2.43
C GLU A 29 -15.38 10.08 3.53
N GLN A 30 -15.77 10.27 4.79
CA GLN A 30 -14.91 9.98 5.94
C GLN A 30 -14.84 8.48 6.21
N VAL A 31 -13.64 7.97 6.42
CA VAL A 31 -13.36 6.57 6.76
C VAL A 31 -12.34 6.51 7.92
N ASP A 32 -12.27 5.38 8.61
CA ASP A 32 -11.30 5.20 9.70
C ASP A 32 -9.87 5.10 9.15
N VAL A 33 -9.71 4.32 8.08
CA VAL A 33 -8.43 4.07 7.43
C VAL A 33 -8.61 4.14 5.91
N GLU A 34 -7.73 4.88 5.24
CA GLU A 34 -7.46 4.73 3.81
C GLU A 34 -6.22 3.83 3.68
N LEU A 35 -6.41 2.64 3.10
CA LEU A 35 -5.43 1.57 3.07
C LEU A 35 -5.07 1.20 1.62
N VAL A 36 -3.80 1.39 1.26
CA VAL A 36 -3.22 0.86 0.03
C VAL A 36 -2.57 -0.48 0.35
N LEU A 37 -3.10 -1.57 -0.21
CA LEU A 37 -2.45 -2.88 -0.19
C LEU A 37 -1.54 -2.98 -1.42
N ALA A 38 -0.24 -2.74 -1.23
CA ALA A 38 0.78 -2.75 -2.28
C ALA A 38 1.52 -4.10 -2.28
N VAL A 39 1.19 -4.94 -3.26
CA VAL A 39 1.59 -6.34 -3.29
C VAL A 39 2.59 -6.64 -4.42
N ASP A 40 3.76 -7.15 -4.06
CA ASP A 40 4.81 -7.53 -5.00
C ASP A 40 4.37 -8.71 -5.87
N VAL A 41 4.57 -8.56 -7.18
CA VAL A 41 4.40 -9.61 -8.20
C VAL A 41 5.64 -9.76 -9.07
N SER A 42 6.80 -9.44 -8.53
CA SER A 42 8.07 -9.52 -9.23
C SER A 42 8.44 -10.96 -9.58
N LEU A 43 9.25 -11.12 -10.63
CA LEU A 43 9.56 -12.42 -11.25
C LEU A 43 10.29 -13.40 -10.32
N SER A 44 10.79 -12.97 -9.15
CA SER A 44 11.33 -13.86 -8.12
C SER A 44 10.27 -14.80 -7.55
N MET A 45 9.00 -14.38 -7.56
CA MET A 45 7.87 -15.15 -7.10
C MET A 45 7.34 -16.11 -8.17
N SER A 46 7.10 -17.35 -7.79
CA SER A 46 6.46 -18.35 -8.64
C SER A 46 4.94 -18.10 -8.78
N PRO A 47 4.30 -18.61 -9.86
CA PRO A 47 2.84 -18.47 -10.03
C PRO A 47 2.01 -18.97 -8.84
N ASP A 48 2.43 -20.08 -8.22
CA ASP A 48 1.74 -20.67 -7.07
C ASP A 48 1.81 -19.73 -5.84
N GLU A 49 2.96 -19.08 -5.64
CA GLU A 49 3.16 -18.12 -4.55
C GLU A 49 2.29 -16.87 -4.72
N LEU A 50 2.20 -16.36 -5.96
CA LEU A 50 1.31 -15.24 -6.28
C LEU A 50 -0.16 -15.61 -6.03
N GLU A 51 -0.56 -16.84 -6.34
CA GLU A 51 -1.92 -17.33 -6.07
C GLU A 51 -2.19 -17.47 -4.56
N ILE A 52 -1.24 -18.04 -3.80
CA ILE A 52 -1.33 -18.10 -2.32
C ILE A 52 -1.49 -16.70 -1.73
N GLN A 53 -0.69 -15.74 -2.21
CA GLN A 53 -0.73 -14.37 -1.76
C GLN A 53 -2.10 -13.74 -2.01
N ARG A 54 -2.63 -13.87 -3.23
CA ARG A 54 -3.97 -13.39 -3.61
C ARG A 54 -5.05 -13.99 -2.71
N HIS A 55 -5.04 -15.31 -2.52
CA HIS A 55 -6.02 -16.00 -1.69
C HIS A 55 -5.91 -15.62 -0.22
N GLY A 56 -4.69 -15.40 0.30
CA GLY A 56 -4.48 -14.94 1.67
C GLY A 56 -5.09 -13.56 1.93
N TYR A 57 -4.89 -12.60 1.02
CA TYR A 57 -5.57 -11.29 1.12
C TYR A 57 -7.09 -11.42 1.05
N ALA A 58 -7.61 -12.23 0.12
CA ALA A 58 -9.05 -12.45 0.00
C ALA A 58 -9.66 -13.06 1.27
N ALA A 59 -9.01 -14.06 1.85
CA ALA A 59 -9.42 -14.70 3.08
C ALA A 59 -9.35 -13.74 4.27
N ALA A 60 -8.29 -12.94 4.38
CA ALA A 60 -8.11 -12.01 5.49
C ALA A 60 -9.14 -10.88 5.47
N LEU A 61 -9.43 -10.29 4.30
CA LEU A 61 -10.42 -9.21 4.16
C LEU A 61 -11.85 -9.64 4.57
N THR A 62 -12.17 -10.93 4.47
CA THR A 62 -13.48 -11.49 4.85
C THR A 62 -13.48 -12.17 6.21
N HIS A 63 -12.34 -12.15 6.91
CA HIS A 63 -12.20 -12.78 8.21
C HIS A 63 -12.96 -11.99 9.30
N GLU A 64 -13.65 -12.70 10.20
CA GLU A 64 -14.49 -12.09 11.24
C GLU A 64 -13.74 -11.06 12.10
N ARG A 65 -12.54 -11.40 12.58
CA ARG A 65 -11.69 -10.47 13.34
C ARG A 65 -11.35 -9.17 12.60
N VAL A 66 -11.16 -9.21 11.27
CA VAL A 66 -10.88 -8.02 10.47
C VAL A 66 -12.15 -7.18 10.33
N LEU A 67 -13.28 -7.81 10.01
CA LEU A 67 -14.58 -7.12 9.92
C LEU A 67 -15.00 -6.50 11.26
N GLN A 68 -14.71 -7.18 12.37
CA GLN A 68 -14.93 -6.66 13.70
C GLN A 68 -14.03 -5.44 13.98
N ALA A 69 -12.74 -5.50 13.64
CA ALA A 69 -11.84 -4.36 13.78
C ALA A 69 -12.31 -3.14 12.95
N ILE A 70 -12.85 -3.37 11.75
CA ILE A 70 -13.49 -2.32 10.93
C ILE A 70 -14.71 -1.73 11.66
N ALA A 71 -15.61 -2.59 12.15
CA ALA A 71 -16.86 -2.16 12.79
C ALA A 71 -16.64 -1.41 14.12
N GLU A 72 -15.54 -1.69 14.82
CA GLU A 72 -15.14 -0.99 16.05
C GLU A 72 -14.44 0.35 15.78
N GLY A 73 -14.16 0.68 14.52
CA GLY A 73 -13.68 2.00 14.10
C GLY A 73 -14.68 3.12 14.39
N ALA A 74 -14.22 4.36 14.44
CA ALA A 74 -15.07 5.52 14.75
C ALA A 74 -16.13 5.77 13.67
N TYR A 75 -15.79 5.50 12.41
CA TYR A 75 -16.72 5.56 11.28
C TYR A 75 -17.30 4.18 10.90
N GLY A 76 -16.73 3.09 11.44
CA GLY A 76 -17.16 1.72 11.18
C GLY A 76 -16.86 1.25 9.76
N LYS A 77 -15.89 1.88 9.09
CA LYS A 77 -15.58 1.61 7.67
C LYS A 77 -14.20 2.08 7.27
N ILE A 78 -13.63 1.39 6.27
CA ILE A 78 -12.35 1.72 5.65
C ILE A 78 -12.49 1.90 4.15
N ALA A 79 -11.57 2.61 3.52
CA ALA A 79 -11.38 2.59 2.08
C ALA A 79 -10.12 1.78 1.76
N VAL A 80 -10.24 0.81 0.86
CA VAL A 80 -9.13 -0.05 0.44
C VAL A 80 -8.90 0.08 -1.06
N THR A 81 -7.65 0.15 -1.47
CA THR A 81 -7.21 -0.09 -2.84
C THR A 81 -6.17 -1.20 -2.86
N TYR A 82 -6.19 -2.04 -3.88
CA TYR A 82 -5.24 -3.13 -4.04
C TYR A 82 -4.42 -2.91 -5.31
N VAL A 83 -3.11 -2.86 -5.15
CA VAL A 83 -2.14 -2.57 -6.20
C VAL A 83 -1.15 -3.71 -6.29
N GLU A 84 -0.96 -4.25 -7.49
CA GLU A 84 0.17 -5.12 -7.80
C GLU A 84 1.33 -4.29 -8.32
N TRP A 85 2.53 -4.56 -7.83
CA TRP A 85 3.71 -3.83 -8.25
C TRP A 85 4.91 -4.76 -8.52
N ALA A 86 5.84 -4.30 -9.35
CA ALA A 86 7.12 -4.93 -9.59
C ALA A 86 8.17 -3.84 -9.91
N GLY A 87 8.68 -3.78 -11.15
CA GLY A 87 9.59 -2.74 -11.60
C GLY A 87 8.98 -1.33 -11.63
N SER A 88 9.81 -0.34 -11.95
CA SER A 88 9.48 1.10 -11.88
C SER A 88 8.36 1.58 -12.83
N THR A 89 7.86 0.71 -13.72
CA THR A 89 6.77 1.00 -14.66
C THR A 89 5.66 -0.05 -14.58
N SER A 90 5.64 -0.84 -13.51
CA SER A 90 4.74 -1.96 -13.32
C SER A 90 4.01 -1.77 -12.01
N GLN A 91 2.97 -0.93 -12.04
CA GLN A 91 2.02 -0.70 -10.95
C GLN A 91 0.62 -0.83 -11.56
N ILE A 92 -0.17 -1.77 -11.08
CA ILE A 92 -1.49 -2.07 -11.62
C ILE A 92 -2.49 -2.09 -10.48
N VAL A 93 -3.48 -1.21 -10.54
CA VAL A 93 -4.61 -1.22 -9.62
C VAL A 93 -5.54 -2.38 -10.01
N ILE A 94 -5.64 -3.39 -9.15
CA ILE A 94 -6.54 -4.54 -9.32
C ILE A 94 -7.91 -4.24 -8.73
N VAL A 95 -7.91 -3.62 -7.55
CA VAL A 95 -9.13 -3.14 -6.90
C VAL A 95 -8.98 -1.63 -6.71
N PRO A 96 -9.76 -0.79 -7.42
CA PRO A 96 -9.79 0.65 -7.17
C PRO A 96 -10.35 0.93 -5.77
N TRP A 97 -10.14 2.16 -5.28
CA TRP A 97 -10.65 2.59 -3.97
C TRP A 97 -12.10 2.17 -3.74
N THR A 98 -12.28 1.25 -2.79
CA THR A 98 -13.56 0.64 -2.46
C THR A 98 -13.76 0.66 -0.96
N VAL A 99 -14.95 1.12 -0.53
CA VAL A 99 -15.31 1.10 0.90
C VAL A 99 -15.62 -0.32 1.35
N ILE A 100 -15.12 -0.66 2.53
CA ILE A 100 -15.52 -1.85 3.30
C ILE A 100 -16.11 -1.38 4.63
N ALA A 101 -17.42 -1.52 4.81
CA ALA A 101 -18.12 -1.28 6.08
C ALA A 101 -18.70 -2.58 6.66
N ASN A 102 -18.86 -3.62 5.84
CA ASN A 102 -19.45 -4.89 6.24
C ASN A 102 -18.96 -6.04 5.34
N ARG A 103 -19.39 -7.26 5.67
CA ARG A 103 -19.05 -8.50 4.94
C ARG A 103 -19.38 -8.43 3.44
N ALA A 104 -20.55 -7.90 3.06
CA ALA A 104 -20.94 -7.83 1.65
C ALA A 104 -20.05 -6.88 0.84
N ASP A 105 -19.49 -5.86 1.50
CA ASP A 105 -18.50 -4.96 0.89
C ASP A 105 -17.15 -5.65 0.72
N ALA A 106 -16.66 -6.34 1.76
CA ALA A 106 -15.44 -7.13 1.67
C ALA A 106 -15.52 -8.19 0.57
N GLU A 107 -16.65 -8.88 0.46
CA GLU A 107 -16.88 -9.86 -0.62
C GLU A 107 -16.90 -9.21 -2.02
N ARG A 108 -17.31 -7.94 -2.16
CA ARG A 108 -17.18 -7.22 -3.44
C ARG A 108 -15.72 -6.96 -3.80
N VAL A 109 -14.90 -6.58 -2.82
CA VAL A 109 -13.45 -6.42 -3.00
C VAL A 109 -12.81 -7.75 -3.39
N VAL A 110 -13.15 -8.83 -2.68
CA VAL A 110 -12.65 -10.18 -2.99
C VAL A 110 -13.01 -10.60 -4.41
N ARG A 111 -14.26 -10.39 -4.85
CA ARG A 111 -14.66 -10.73 -6.23
C ARG A 111 -13.85 -10.00 -7.30
N GLN A 112 -13.46 -8.75 -7.05
CA GLN A 112 -12.60 -7.99 -7.97
C GLN A 112 -11.17 -8.54 -7.94
N LEU A 113 -10.65 -8.77 -6.73
CA LEU A 113 -9.31 -9.29 -6.47
C LEU A 113 -9.08 -10.66 -7.13
N THR A 114 -10.08 -11.55 -7.10
CA THR A 114 -9.99 -12.90 -7.67
C THR A 114 -10.56 -13.01 -9.09
N ALA A 115 -10.88 -11.89 -9.74
CA ALA A 115 -11.49 -11.91 -11.09
C ALA A 115 -10.51 -12.38 -12.18
N LYS A 116 -9.21 -12.21 -11.94
CA LYS A 116 -8.13 -12.57 -12.87
C LYS A 116 -6.99 -13.22 -12.09
N PRO A 117 -6.27 -14.19 -12.69
CA PRO A 117 -5.04 -14.71 -12.09
C PRO A 117 -4.02 -13.57 -11.93
N PRO A 118 -3.15 -13.64 -10.90
CA PRO A 118 -2.04 -12.70 -10.76
C PRO A 118 -1.09 -12.81 -11.95
N ASN A 119 -0.45 -11.70 -12.30
CA ASN A 119 0.53 -11.65 -13.37
C ASN A 119 1.90 -11.25 -12.80
N SER A 120 2.97 -11.86 -13.31
CA SER A 120 4.32 -11.53 -12.89
C SER A 120 4.92 -10.41 -13.74
N ALA A 121 5.76 -9.56 -13.15
CA ALA A 121 6.54 -8.55 -13.88
C ALA A 121 8.01 -8.55 -13.44
N ARG A 122 8.90 -7.98 -14.25
CA ARG A 122 10.34 -7.97 -13.94
C ARG A 122 10.67 -6.85 -12.96
N ARG A 123 11.75 -7.06 -12.18
CA ARG A 123 12.35 -6.12 -11.22
C ARG A 123 11.47 -5.86 -9.98
N THR A 124 12.08 -5.25 -8.98
CA THR A 124 11.47 -4.96 -7.68
C THR A 124 11.80 -3.50 -7.35
N SER A 125 10.82 -2.61 -7.53
CA SER A 125 10.93 -1.18 -7.30
C SER A 125 9.99 -0.76 -6.17
N ILE A 126 10.38 -1.09 -4.93
CA ILE A 126 9.69 -0.66 -3.71
C ILE A 126 9.53 0.86 -3.72
N SER A 127 10.57 1.60 -4.13
CA SER A 127 10.52 3.05 -4.23
C SER A 127 9.37 3.53 -5.13
N SER A 128 9.21 2.94 -6.32
CA SER A 128 8.12 3.33 -7.24
C SER A 128 6.75 2.87 -6.73
N ALA A 129 6.68 1.76 -6.00
CA ALA A 129 5.45 1.32 -5.36
C ALA A 129 5.00 2.29 -4.25
N LEU A 130 5.95 2.81 -3.47
CA LEU A 130 5.67 3.83 -2.44
C LEU A 130 5.24 5.17 -3.05
N GLU A 131 5.91 5.63 -4.10
CA GLU A 131 5.51 6.85 -4.84
C GLU A 131 4.09 6.70 -5.39
N PHE A 132 3.84 5.63 -6.15
CA PHE A 132 2.53 5.34 -6.73
C PHE A 132 1.45 5.21 -5.67
N GLY A 133 1.72 4.49 -4.58
CA GLY A 133 0.81 4.36 -3.45
C GLY A 133 0.50 5.71 -2.79
N SER A 134 1.48 6.61 -2.70
CA SER A 134 1.27 7.95 -2.16
C SER A 134 0.38 8.82 -3.06
N ASP A 135 0.55 8.71 -4.38
CA ASP A 135 -0.25 9.45 -5.37
C ASP A 135 -1.72 9.00 -5.36
N LEU A 136 -2.00 7.72 -5.09
CA LEU A 136 -3.38 7.20 -5.00
C LEU A 136 -4.22 7.91 -3.93
N PHE A 137 -3.63 8.42 -2.86
CA PHE A 137 -4.36 9.19 -1.85
C PHE A 137 -4.82 10.55 -2.38
N ALA A 138 -4.09 11.15 -3.32
CA ALA A 138 -4.49 12.43 -3.93
C ALA A 138 -5.71 12.26 -4.85
N GLU A 139 -5.89 11.07 -5.41
CA GLU A 139 -7.01 10.70 -6.29
C GLU A 139 -8.20 10.06 -5.54
N SER A 140 -8.05 9.85 -4.22
CA SER A 140 -9.06 9.23 -3.38
C SER A 140 -10.27 10.16 -3.19
N ALA A 141 -11.48 9.59 -3.31
CA ALA A 141 -12.72 10.25 -2.90
C ALA A 141 -12.98 10.16 -1.39
N PHE A 142 -12.05 9.57 -0.64
CA PHE A 142 -12.15 9.31 0.79
C PHE A 142 -11.21 10.21 1.58
N ARG A 143 -11.49 10.36 2.88
CA ARG A 143 -10.57 10.95 3.84
C ARG A 143 -10.52 10.09 5.08
N GLY A 144 -9.40 9.43 5.26
CA GLY A 144 -9.09 8.56 6.38
C GLY A 144 -8.54 9.33 7.56
N MET A 145 -8.87 8.89 8.77
CA MET A 145 -8.14 9.34 9.96
C MET A 145 -6.69 8.83 9.96
N LYS A 146 -6.46 7.67 9.36
CA LYS A 146 -5.13 7.13 9.04
C LYS A 146 -5.01 6.90 7.54
N ARG A 147 -3.85 7.23 6.98
CA ARG A 147 -3.45 6.85 5.62
C ARG A 147 -2.29 5.87 5.71
N VAL A 148 -2.47 4.68 5.16
CA VAL A 148 -1.53 3.58 5.31
C VAL A 148 -1.20 2.98 3.95
N ILE A 149 0.10 2.83 3.68
CA ILE A 149 0.58 1.93 2.63
C ILE A 149 1.08 0.67 3.32
N ASP A 150 0.41 -0.44 3.05
CA ASP A 150 0.87 -1.76 3.43
C ASP A 150 1.63 -2.37 2.26
N ILE A 151 2.95 -2.50 2.39
CA ILE A 151 3.82 -3.02 1.33
C ILE A 151 4.35 -4.42 1.67
N SER A 152 4.02 -5.39 0.82
CA SER A 152 4.56 -6.76 0.88
C SER A 152 5.52 -7.03 -0.26
N GLY A 153 6.62 -7.74 -0.03
CA GLY A 153 7.56 -8.15 -1.08
C GLY A 153 8.61 -9.15 -0.60
N ASP A 154 9.26 -9.83 -1.53
CA ASP A 154 10.21 -10.93 -1.27
C ASP A 154 11.69 -10.53 -1.44
N GLY A 155 11.97 -9.27 -1.77
CA GLY A 155 13.33 -8.80 -2.00
C GLY A 155 13.54 -7.30 -1.76
N PRO A 156 14.81 -6.84 -1.80
CA PRO A 156 15.14 -5.43 -1.65
C PRO A 156 14.78 -4.62 -2.90
N ASN A 157 14.79 -3.30 -2.74
CA ASN A 157 14.67 -2.38 -3.88
C ASN A 157 15.86 -2.59 -4.82
N ASN A 158 15.59 -2.80 -6.11
CA ASN A 158 16.62 -3.05 -7.12
C ASN A 158 16.49 -2.22 -8.39
N GLN A 159 15.49 -1.35 -8.43
CA GLN A 159 15.25 -0.41 -9.51
C GLN A 159 14.63 0.87 -8.93
N GLY A 160 14.87 2.00 -9.58
CA GLY A 160 14.33 3.29 -9.12
C GLY A 160 15.30 4.05 -8.21
N PRO A 161 14.82 5.16 -7.60
CA PRO A 161 15.59 5.92 -6.63
C PRO A 161 15.80 5.14 -5.31
N PRO A 162 16.73 5.58 -4.43
CA PRO A 162 16.92 4.99 -3.12
C PRO A 162 15.62 4.96 -2.31
N VAL A 163 15.24 3.78 -1.81
CA VAL A 163 13.95 3.57 -1.13
C VAL A 163 13.79 4.44 0.11
N ASP A 164 14.88 4.70 0.83
CA ASP A 164 14.87 5.42 2.10
C ASP A 164 14.51 6.90 1.90
N LEU A 165 14.98 7.51 0.81
CA LEU A 165 14.61 8.87 0.43
C LEU A 165 13.13 8.99 0.07
N ILE A 166 12.59 8.00 -0.64
CA ILE A 166 11.18 7.97 -1.01
C ILE A 166 10.30 7.74 0.21
N ARG A 167 10.64 6.75 1.04
CA ARG A 167 9.97 6.50 2.31
C ARG A 167 9.87 7.79 3.13
N ASP A 168 10.97 8.51 3.30
CA ASP A 168 10.97 9.75 4.10
C ASP A 168 10.04 10.82 3.49
N GLY A 169 10.00 10.93 2.16
CA GLY A 169 9.08 11.80 1.44
C GLY A 169 7.61 11.42 1.63
N VAL A 170 7.28 10.14 1.58
CA VAL A 170 5.92 9.62 1.81
C VAL A 170 5.50 9.81 3.26
N VAL A 171 6.38 9.55 4.22
CA VAL A 171 6.12 9.76 5.65
C VAL A 171 5.90 11.23 5.97
N ALA A 172 6.65 12.13 5.34
CA ALA A 172 6.47 13.57 5.49
C ALA A 172 5.08 14.06 5.05
N GLN A 173 4.38 13.30 4.19
CA GLN A 173 3.00 13.58 3.82
C GLN A 173 1.98 13.12 4.87
N GLY A 174 2.41 12.48 5.96
CA GLY A 174 1.53 11.92 7.00
C GLY A 174 0.92 10.57 6.62
N ILE A 175 1.63 9.79 5.81
CA ILE A 175 1.28 8.42 5.42
C ILE A 175 2.18 7.46 6.21
N THR A 176 1.58 6.48 6.88
CA THR A 176 2.33 5.40 7.53
C THR A 176 2.62 4.28 6.53
N ILE A 177 3.84 3.77 6.52
CA ILE A 177 4.26 2.65 5.69
C ILE A 177 4.49 1.45 6.60
N ASN A 178 3.72 0.39 6.43
CA ASN A 178 3.89 -0.88 7.13
C ASN A 178 4.44 -1.94 6.18
N GLY A 179 5.16 -2.92 6.73
CA GLY A 179 5.86 -3.93 5.95
C GLY A 179 5.33 -5.35 6.14
N LEU A 180 5.35 -6.14 5.07
CA LEU A 180 5.21 -7.59 5.11
C LEU A 180 6.32 -8.25 4.28
N PRO A 181 7.54 -8.35 4.81
CA PRO A 181 8.63 -9.03 4.13
C PRO A 181 8.34 -10.53 4.01
N LEU A 182 8.44 -11.05 2.79
CA LEU A 182 8.22 -12.45 2.44
C LEU A 182 9.58 -13.14 2.37
N MET A 183 10.01 -13.71 3.49
CA MET A 183 11.31 -14.37 3.67
C MET A 183 11.22 -15.86 3.36
N THR A 184 10.40 -16.23 2.37
CA THR A 184 10.10 -17.62 2.05
C THR A 184 11.12 -18.18 1.06
N ASN A 185 11.57 -19.42 1.29
CA ASN A 185 12.56 -20.09 0.43
C ASN A 185 11.94 -20.79 -0.80
N GLY A 186 10.73 -20.40 -1.20
CA GLY A 186 9.90 -21.14 -2.18
C GLY A 186 10.03 -20.70 -3.64
N GLY A 187 10.47 -19.47 -3.87
CA GLY A 187 10.51 -18.88 -5.21
C GLY A 187 11.71 -19.34 -6.04
N PHE A 188 11.96 -18.65 -7.15
CA PHE A 188 13.23 -18.76 -7.86
C PHE A 188 14.33 -18.06 -7.05
N GLY A 189 14.53 -18.48 -5.81
CA GLY A 189 15.68 -18.07 -5.02
C GLY A 189 16.93 -18.41 -5.82
N ASN A 190 17.92 -17.52 -5.78
CA ASN A 190 19.33 -17.71 -6.11
C ASN A 190 19.94 -16.39 -6.65
N ALA A 191 20.88 -15.85 -5.85
CA ALA A 191 21.83 -14.76 -6.11
C ALA A 191 21.41 -13.30 -5.81
N TYR A 192 20.13 -12.96 -5.64
CA TYR A 192 19.71 -11.57 -5.36
C TYR A 192 18.91 -11.39 -4.07
N ASP A 193 18.69 -12.46 -3.33
CA ASP A 193 17.95 -12.45 -2.06
C ASP A 193 18.82 -11.91 -0.93
N VAL A 194 18.15 -11.28 0.04
CA VAL A 194 18.79 -10.73 1.23
C VAL A 194 18.29 -11.54 2.43
N GLU A 195 19.19 -12.22 3.12
CA GLU A 195 18.86 -13.15 4.23
C GLU A 195 18.12 -12.43 5.38
N ASP A 196 18.49 -11.18 5.69
CA ASP A 196 17.86 -10.35 6.70
C ASP A 196 16.94 -9.26 6.10
N LEU A 197 16.05 -9.69 5.19
CA LEU A 197 15.05 -8.82 4.55
C LEU A 197 14.15 -8.10 5.56
N ASP A 198 13.81 -8.74 6.69
CA ASP A 198 13.08 -8.10 7.79
C ASP A 198 13.80 -6.86 8.34
N ARG A 199 15.13 -6.93 8.46
CA ARG A 199 15.97 -5.80 8.89
C ARG A 199 16.05 -4.72 7.83
N TYR A 200 16.16 -5.11 6.55
CA TYR A 200 16.06 -4.17 5.45
C TYR A 200 14.71 -3.44 5.46
N TYR A 201 13.59 -4.15 5.67
CA TYR A 201 12.27 -3.52 5.77
C TYR A 201 12.19 -2.56 6.96
N ALA A 202 12.69 -2.98 8.13
CA ALA A 202 12.69 -2.16 9.34
C ALA A 202 13.50 -0.86 9.21
N ASP A 203 14.69 -0.93 8.61
CA ASP A 203 15.62 0.22 8.53
C ASP A 203 15.39 1.09 7.27
N CYS A 204 14.91 0.49 6.17
CA CYS A 204 14.89 1.12 4.85
C CYS A 204 13.48 1.33 4.27
N VAL A 205 12.49 0.50 4.59
CA VAL A 205 11.18 0.51 3.88
C VAL A 205 10.07 1.11 4.73
N ILE A 206 9.87 0.65 5.96
CA ILE A 206 8.75 1.08 6.80
C ILE A 206 9.04 2.45 7.43
N GLY A 207 7.99 3.20 7.77
CA GLY A 207 8.16 4.50 8.38
C GLY A 207 6.85 5.19 8.74
N GLY A 208 6.96 6.23 9.57
CA GLY A 208 5.81 6.97 10.09
C GLY A 208 5.34 6.51 11.46
N PRO A 209 4.41 7.24 12.10
CA PRO A 209 3.97 6.95 13.46
C PRO A 209 3.32 5.57 13.56
N GLY A 210 3.81 4.74 14.49
CA GLY A 210 3.28 3.41 14.73
C GLY A 210 3.54 2.41 13.59
N ALA A 211 4.49 2.70 12.70
CA ALA A 211 4.89 1.79 11.64
C ALA A 211 5.42 0.47 12.20
N PHE A 212 5.03 -0.63 11.58
CA PHE A 212 5.46 -1.97 11.96
C PHE A 212 5.60 -2.88 10.76
N MET A 213 6.21 -4.04 10.97
CA MET A 213 6.26 -5.11 9.97
C MET A 213 5.96 -6.47 10.60
N ILE A 214 5.45 -7.39 9.79
CA ILE A 214 5.24 -8.79 10.16
C ILE A 214 5.95 -9.66 9.11
N PRO A 215 7.08 -10.31 9.46
CA PRO A 215 7.78 -11.17 8.52
C PRO A 215 7.05 -12.48 8.32
N VAL A 216 7.05 -12.98 7.08
CA VAL A 216 6.53 -14.29 6.71
C VAL A 216 7.70 -15.17 6.31
N ASN A 217 8.06 -16.14 7.15
CA ASN A 217 9.20 -17.03 6.89
C ASN A 217 8.78 -18.26 6.06
N GLU A 218 7.49 -18.61 6.11
CA GLU A 218 6.92 -19.74 5.38
C GLU A 218 5.54 -19.38 4.86
N TRP A 219 5.19 -19.85 3.66
CA TRP A 219 3.88 -19.60 3.04
C TRP A 219 2.69 -20.12 3.86
N SER A 220 2.91 -21.14 4.69
CA SER A 220 1.92 -21.65 5.65
C SER A 220 1.50 -20.59 6.68
N GLN A 221 2.38 -19.62 6.98
CA GLN A 221 2.15 -18.52 7.93
C GLN A 221 1.41 -17.35 7.28
N PHE A 222 1.47 -17.23 5.95
CA PHE A 222 0.98 -16.05 5.22
C PHE A 222 -0.48 -15.67 5.55
N PRO A 223 -1.47 -16.61 5.55
CA PRO A 223 -2.86 -16.25 5.83
C PRO A 223 -3.07 -15.67 7.23
N GLU A 224 -2.33 -16.19 8.22
CA GLU A 224 -2.35 -15.68 9.59
C GLU A 224 -1.71 -14.28 9.63
N ALA A 225 -0.52 -14.14 9.05
CA ALA A 225 0.25 -12.91 9.08
C ALA A 225 -0.53 -11.73 8.48
N ILE A 226 -1.17 -11.91 7.32
CA ILE A 226 -2.02 -10.86 6.73
C ILE A 226 -3.21 -10.53 7.63
N ARG A 227 -3.88 -11.54 8.19
CA ARG A 227 -5.01 -11.30 9.10
C ARG A 227 -4.58 -10.48 10.31
N ARG A 228 -3.49 -10.86 10.96
CA ARG A 228 -2.94 -10.13 12.11
C ARG A 228 -2.55 -8.71 11.71
N LYS A 229 -1.90 -8.56 10.57
CA LYS A 229 -1.50 -7.27 10.01
C LYS A 229 -2.68 -6.34 9.80
N LEU A 230 -3.73 -6.78 9.12
CA LEU A 230 -4.95 -6.00 8.92
C LEU A 230 -5.60 -5.64 10.25
N VAL A 231 -5.72 -6.59 11.19
CA VAL A 231 -6.26 -6.27 12.53
C VAL A 231 -5.44 -5.18 13.20
N MET A 232 -4.11 -5.27 13.16
CA MET A 232 -3.21 -4.27 13.73
C MET A 232 -3.33 -2.91 13.02
N GLU A 233 -3.47 -2.85 11.70
CA GLU A 233 -3.61 -1.58 10.95
C GLU A 233 -4.90 -0.84 11.28
N LEU A 234 -5.98 -1.61 11.38
CA LEU A 234 -7.32 -1.12 11.68
C LEU A 234 -7.43 -0.72 13.14
N ALA A 235 -6.88 -1.55 14.03
CA ALA A 235 -6.70 -1.23 15.43
C ALA A 235 -5.76 -0.02 15.61
N GLY A 236 -6.09 0.91 16.50
CA GLY A 236 -5.09 1.85 17.00
C GLY A 236 -4.07 1.13 17.89
N PRO A 237 -2.83 1.64 18.04
CA PRO A 237 -1.85 1.12 19.01
C PRO A 237 -2.37 1.10 20.47
N ALA A 238 -3.40 1.89 20.77
CA ALA A 238 -4.06 1.93 22.07
C ALA A 238 -5.30 1.01 22.18
N SER A 239 -5.63 0.22 21.15
CA SER A 239 -6.82 -0.63 21.20
C SER A 239 -6.55 -1.92 21.99
N PRO A 240 -7.57 -2.47 22.70
CA PRO A 240 -7.44 -3.76 23.36
C PRO A 240 -7.09 -4.91 22.41
N GLN A 241 -7.54 -4.83 21.16
CA GLN A 241 -7.24 -5.83 20.13
C GLN A 241 -5.77 -5.79 19.72
N TRP A 242 -5.19 -4.59 19.56
CA TRP A 242 -3.76 -4.42 19.32
C TRP A 242 -2.96 -4.99 20.49
N ALA A 243 -3.31 -4.59 21.72
CA ALA A 243 -2.62 -5.09 22.92
C ALA A 243 -2.72 -6.61 23.07
N ALA A 244 -3.86 -7.21 22.70
CA ALA A 244 -4.06 -8.66 22.74
C ALA A 244 -3.22 -9.38 21.68
N GLU A 245 -3.20 -8.89 20.43
CA GLU A 245 -2.37 -9.47 19.37
C GLU A 245 -0.87 -9.29 19.68
N GLU A 246 -0.45 -8.14 20.21
CA GLU A 246 0.93 -7.90 20.65
C GLU A 246 1.33 -8.79 21.84
N ALA A 247 0.43 -8.99 22.81
CA ALA A 247 0.69 -9.90 23.94
C ALA A 247 0.76 -11.37 23.50
N ALA A 248 -0.04 -11.77 22.52
CA ALA A 248 0.01 -13.12 21.94
C ALA A 248 1.28 -13.33 21.09
N HIS A 249 1.79 -12.26 20.46
CA HIS A 249 2.91 -12.29 19.53
C HIS A 249 3.90 -11.14 19.80
N PRO A 250 4.66 -11.21 20.91
CA PRO A 250 5.51 -10.11 21.33
C PRO A 250 6.61 -9.84 20.29
N PRO A 251 6.91 -8.56 19.96
CA PRO A 251 7.98 -8.23 19.05
C PRO A 251 9.33 -8.66 19.64
N VAL A 252 10.14 -9.33 18.82
CA VAL A 252 11.51 -9.70 19.21
C VAL A 252 12.43 -8.50 18.97
N VAL A 253 12.81 -7.80 20.04
CA VAL A 253 13.77 -6.70 19.97
C VAL A 253 15.15 -7.22 20.37
N LEU A 254 16.11 -7.21 19.43
CA LEU A 254 17.50 -7.53 19.73
C LEU A 254 18.14 -6.38 20.52
N ALA A 255 18.79 -6.70 21.64
CA ALA A 255 19.35 -5.71 22.57
C ALA A 255 20.63 -5.00 22.07
N GLN A 256 21.15 -5.34 20.88
CA GLN A 256 22.40 -4.79 20.35
C GLN A 256 22.16 -3.72 19.29
N ALA A 257 22.82 -2.57 19.44
CA ALA A 257 22.91 -1.56 18.40
C ALA A 257 23.75 -2.11 17.23
N ARG A 258 23.09 -2.57 16.18
CA ARG A 258 23.72 -2.98 14.93
C ARG A 258 23.93 -1.75 14.03
N PRO A 259 24.93 -1.77 13.13
CA PRO A 259 25.08 -0.71 12.13
C PRO A 259 23.82 -0.60 11.27
N LYS A 260 23.49 0.63 10.86
CA LYS A 260 22.34 0.93 9.98
C LYS A 260 22.43 0.10 8.70
N TYR A 261 21.31 -0.47 8.28
CA TYR A 261 21.25 -1.27 7.07
C TYR A 261 21.67 -0.47 5.82
N ASP A 262 22.33 -1.13 4.87
CA ASP A 262 22.65 -0.55 3.57
C ASP A 262 21.41 -0.56 2.67
N CYS A 263 20.68 0.55 2.64
CA CYS A 263 19.44 0.67 1.86
C CYS A 263 19.64 0.60 0.35
N LEU A 264 20.89 0.53 -0.13
CA LEU A 264 21.23 0.30 -1.54
C LEU A 264 21.63 -1.14 -1.84
N VAL A 265 21.39 -2.08 -0.91
CA VAL A 265 21.83 -3.48 -1.05
C VAL A 265 21.34 -4.09 -2.36
N GLY A 266 20.05 -3.94 -2.70
CA GLY A 266 19.48 -4.57 -3.90
C GLY A 266 20.01 -3.97 -5.19
N GLU A 267 20.16 -2.64 -5.25
CA GLU A 267 20.75 -1.96 -6.41
C GLU A 267 22.23 -2.32 -6.57
N LYS A 268 22.97 -2.49 -5.47
CA LYS A 268 24.37 -2.95 -5.49
C LYS A 268 24.48 -4.38 -5.98
N LEU A 269 23.68 -5.30 -5.44
CA LEU A 269 23.60 -6.70 -5.87
C LEU A 269 23.33 -6.81 -7.38
N TRP A 270 22.45 -5.95 -7.93
CA TRP A 270 22.15 -5.95 -9.35
C TRP A 270 23.19 -5.28 -10.25
N ARG A 271 23.95 -4.31 -9.74
CA ARG A 271 25.05 -3.66 -10.47
C ARG A 271 26.29 -4.56 -10.48
N ASP A 272 26.59 -5.21 -9.37
CA ASP A 272 27.74 -6.09 -9.23
C ASP A 272 27.42 -7.50 -9.74
N ARG A 273 27.45 -7.64 -11.07
CA ARG A 273 27.29 -8.94 -11.73
C ARG A 273 28.58 -9.77 -11.76
N SER A 274 29.62 -9.38 -11.03
CA SER A 274 30.92 -10.07 -11.06
C SER A 274 30.81 -11.54 -10.65
N TRP A 275 29.96 -11.86 -9.67
CA TRP A 275 29.72 -13.23 -9.21
C TRP A 275 29.10 -14.17 -10.26
N LEU A 276 28.46 -13.63 -11.32
CA LEU A 276 27.89 -14.45 -12.41
C LEU A 276 29.00 -15.08 -13.26
N TRP A 277 30.23 -14.57 -13.15
CA TRP A 277 31.39 -15.03 -13.90
C TRP A 277 32.34 -15.87 -13.04
N ASP A 278 32.28 -15.77 -11.71
CA ASP A 278 33.10 -16.55 -10.76
C ASP A 278 32.56 -17.97 -10.47
N SER A 279 31.42 -18.35 -11.08
CA SER A 279 30.77 -19.65 -10.92
C SER A 279 30.87 -20.56 -12.17
N ARG A 280 31.87 -20.36 -13.03
CA ARG A 280 32.20 -21.26 -14.15
C ARG A 280 33.48 -22.05 -13.93
#